data_AF-A0A642V2C8-F1
#
_entry.id   AF-A0A642V2C8-F1
#
_cell.length_a   1.000
_cell.length_b   1.000
_cell.length_c   1.000
_cell.angle_alpha   90.00
_cell.angle_beta   90.00
_cell.angle_gamma   90.00
#
_symmetry.space_group_name_H-M   'P 1'
#
loop_
_entity.id
_entity.type
_entity.pdbx_description
1 polymer ?
#
loop_
_entity_poly.entity_id
_entity_poly.type
_entity_poly.pdbx_seq_one_letter_code
_entity_poly.pdbx_strand_id
1 'polypeptide(L)'
;MTDRSILVRRSLVAYSALLIHKFAPHRQFCSSDQFTSLYTQMSANFHQAITTLKQVMAAALSSEGTIEKVSVHPDTVFAILISGIFVVLFLSRHPHKLMPLLAFEEDGPSLHFMAIARGVRETIILWAPSLYLSQYQTIYAELLGTTAPLSAGDHNADNIIPMLAPMFADLDDAYIPPAIKPTLQQSMQVLNAQLHDLAQVRLNLELTKFLLRVPSEFFDLVFQKNFFALRIMFVFSCLSLLLEFWVSEQSNMWVDYLEWFRQYNFTVCDQWMYPHDRTLYDIAFTYRLHFPLGHYHHLELMDLNQLLQLAMGSTPATSVAVVDPGSDIASEATVEPAASFAG
;
A
#
# COMPACT_ATOMS: atom_id res chain seq x y z
N MET A 1 -29.69 -6.31 13.48
CA MET A 1 -28.46 -7.07 13.15
C MET A 1 -28.17 -7.16 11.65
N THR A 2 -29.18 -7.09 10.78
CA THR A 2 -29.06 -7.20 9.30
C THR A 2 -28.41 -6.00 8.60
N ASP A 3 -28.60 -4.77 9.10
CA ASP A 3 -28.08 -3.55 8.45
C ASP A 3 -26.55 -3.32 8.61
N ARG A 4 -25.91 -3.95 9.59
CA ARG A 4 -24.50 -3.70 9.96
C ARG A 4 -23.51 -4.61 9.22
N SER A 5 -23.97 -5.81 8.85
CA SER A 5 -23.32 -6.70 7.87
C SER A 5 -23.27 -6.06 6.48
N ILE A 6 -24.24 -5.21 6.17
CA ILE A 6 -24.36 -4.53 4.88
C ILE A 6 -23.27 -3.47 4.70
N LEU A 7 -22.90 -2.69 5.72
CA LEU A 7 -21.84 -1.68 5.58
C LEU A 7 -20.49 -2.34 5.29
N VAL A 8 -20.10 -3.37 6.07
CA VAL A 8 -18.86 -4.11 5.86
C VAL A 8 -18.87 -4.81 4.50
N ARG A 9 -19.97 -5.47 4.12
CA ARG A 9 -20.14 -6.06 2.78
C ARG A 9 -20.08 -5.01 1.67
N ARG A 10 -20.66 -3.83 1.86
CA ARG A 10 -20.66 -2.74 0.88
C ARG A 10 -19.29 -2.09 0.74
N SER A 11 -18.56 -1.94 1.84
CA SER A 11 -17.19 -1.46 1.85
C SER A 11 -16.25 -2.48 1.20
N LEU A 12 -16.37 -3.77 1.53
CA LEU A 12 -15.70 -4.86 0.82
C LEU A 12 -16.09 -4.90 -0.66
N VAL A 13 -17.37 -4.74 -1.01
CA VAL A 13 -17.84 -4.68 -2.40
C VAL A 13 -17.33 -3.44 -3.12
N ALA A 14 -17.19 -2.29 -2.45
CA ALA A 14 -16.62 -1.07 -3.05
C ALA A 14 -15.11 -1.19 -3.25
N TYR A 15 -14.40 -1.81 -2.31
CA TYR A 15 -12.98 -2.16 -2.45
C TYR A 15 -12.79 -3.19 -3.57
N SER A 16 -13.60 -4.25 -3.57
CA SER A 16 -13.65 -5.26 -4.61
C SER A 16 -14.05 -4.67 -5.94
N ALA A 17 -14.93 -3.67 -6.01
CA ALA A 17 -15.30 -2.97 -7.23
C ALA A 17 -14.16 -2.08 -7.74
N LEU A 18 -13.40 -1.43 -6.86
CA LEU A 18 -12.14 -0.73 -7.17
C LEU A 18 -11.10 -1.68 -7.75
N LEU A 19 -10.98 -2.88 -7.17
CA LEU A 19 -10.08 -3.93 -7.66
C LEU A 19 -10.59 -4.52 -8.98
N ILE A 20 -11.90 -4.78 -9.12
CA ILE A 20 -12.52 -5.26 -10.36
C ILE A 20 -12.37 -4.22 -11.47
N HIS A 21 -12.49 -2.92 -11.19
CA HIS A 21 -12.27 -1.86 -12.19
C HIS A 21 -10.80 -1.83 -12.67
N LYS A 22 -9.84 -2.15 -11.81
CA LYS A 22 -8.41 -2.18 -12.16
C LYS A 22 -8.01 -3.48 -12.88
N PHE A 23 -8.60 -4.61 -12.49
CA PHE A 23 -8.22 -5.95 -12.98
C PHE A 23 -9.20 -6.58 -13.96
N ALA A 24 -10.34 -5.95 -14.24
CA ALA A 24 -11.13 -6.30 -15.41
C ALA A 24 -10.37 -5.80 -16.64
N PRO A 25 -9.84 -6.69 -17.50
CA PRO A 25 -9.40 -6.27 -18.81
C PRO A 25 -10.61 -5.58 -19.47
N HIS A 26 -10.37 -4.65 -20.40
CA HIS A 26 -11.40 -4.09 -21.30
C HIS A 26 -12.11 -5.15 -22.19
N ARG A 27 -12.14 -6.41 -21.78
CA ARG A 27 -12.81 -7.51 -22.45
C ARG A 27 -13.72 -8.24 -21.47
N GLN A 28 -15.02 -7.99 -21.65
CA GLN A 28 -16.12 -8.94 -21.51
C GLN A 28 -16.97 -9.03 -20.23
N PHE A 29 -16.81 -8.20 -19.20
CA PHE A 29 -17.79 -8.22 -18.11
C PHE A 29 -18.43 -6.86 -17.83
N CYS A 30 -19.77 -6.88 -17.88
CA CYS A 30 -20.75 -5.85 -17.53
C CYS A 30 -21.22 -4.93 -18.68
N SER A 31 -22.53 -4.89 -18.91
CA SER A 31 -23.19 -3.85 -19.69
C SER A 31 -22.96 -2.47 -19.04
N SER A 32 -23.07 -1.37 -19.79
CA SER A 32 -22.86 0.00 -19.29
C SER A 32 -23.66 0.32 -18.02
N ASP A 33 -24.80 -0.33 -17.84
CA ASP A 33 -25.71 -0.14 -16.71
C ASP A 33 -25.15 -0.72 -15.40
N GLN A 34 -24.46 -1.86 -15.47
CA GLN A 34 -23.83 -2.48 -14.29
C GLN A 34 -22.60 -1.68 -13.84
N PHE A 35 -21.86 -1.08 -14.77
CA PHE A 35 -20.76 -0.15 -14.48
C PHE A 35 -21.24 1.11 -13.75
N THR A 36 -22.31 1.72 -14.24
CA THR A 36 -22.91 2.92 -13.63
C THR A 36 -23.42 2.61 -12.22
N SER A 37 -24.01 1.42 -12.03
CA SER A 37 -24.44 0.91 -10.73
C SER A 37 -23.28 0.76 -9.73
N LEU A 38 -22.14 0.17 -10.13
CA LEU A 38 -20.98 -0.03 -9.26
C LEU A 38 -20.32 1.30 -8.85
N TYR A 39 -20.14 2.22 -9.79
CA TYR A 39 -19.61 3.54 -9.49
C TYR A 39 -20.52 4.31 -8.51
N THR A 40 -21.84 4.25 -8.72
CA THR A 40 -22.82 4.87 -7.83
C THR A 40 -22.77 4.27 -6.43
N GLN A 41 -22.64 2.94 -6.32
CA GLN A 41 -22.48 2.26 -5.02
C GLN A 41 -21.16 2.64 -4.33
N MET A 42 -20.05 2.69 -5.06
CA MET A 42 -18.76 3.12 -4.54
C MET A 42 -18.80 4.56 -4.02
N SER A 43 -19.38 5.48 -4.80
CA SER A 43 -19.54 6.88 -4.42
C SER A 43 -20.43 7.01 -3.18
N ALA A 44 -21.54 6.27 -3.10
CA ALA A 44 -22.40 6.24 -1.93
C ALA A 44 -21.69 5.71 -0.68
N ASN A 45 -20.89 4.64 -0.80
CA ASN A 45 -20.15 4.06 0.32
C ASN A 45 -19.01 4.98 0.78
N PHE A 46 -18.29 5.62 -0.15
CA PHE A 46 -17.29 6.62 0.18
C PHE A 46 -17.93 7.82 0.89
N HIS A 47 -19.05 8.33 0.36
CA HIS A 47 -19.80 9.41 0.98
C HIS A 47 -20.27 9.05 2.39
N GLN A 48 -20.74 7.81 2.59
CA GLN A 48 -21.14 7.31 3.91
C GLN A 48 -19.95 7.18 4.87
N ALA A 49 -18.79 6.70 4.41
CA ALA A 49 -17.57 6.63 5.20
C ALA A 49 -17.11 8.03 5.65
N ILE A 50 -17.08 9.00 4.73
CA ILE A 50 -16.76 10.40 5.03
C ILE A 50 -17.78 11.01 6.00
N THR A 51 -19.07 10.75 5.80
CA THR A 51 -20.14 11.26 6.67
C THR A 51 -20.03 10.70 8.08
N THR A 52 -19.77 9.40 8.20
CA THR A 52 -19.58 8.72 9.50
C THR A 52 -18.34 9.27 10.21
N LEU A 53 -17.24 9.42 9.48
CA LEU A 53 -16.01 10.01 10.02
C LEU A 53 -16.25 11.43 10.53
N LYS A 54 -16.92 12.28 9.74
CA LYS A 54 -17.27 13.66 10.13
C LYS A 54 -18.17 13.71 11.36
N GLN A 55 -19.20 12.87 11.43
CA GLN A 55 -20.12 12.82 12.57
C GLN A 55 -19.40 12.41 13.85
N VAL A 56 -18.52 11.41 13.78
CA VAL A 56 -17.78 10.96 14.96
C VAL A 56 -16.70 11.97 15.36
N MET A 57 -16.00 12.57 14.40
CA MET A 57 -15.05 13.65 14.71
C MET A 57 -15.75 14.84 15.36
N ALA A 58 -16.92 15.24 14.85
CA ALA A 58 -17.72 16.31 15.45
C ALA A 58 -18.14 15.94 16.89
N ALA A 59 -18.59 14.70 17.12
CA ALA A 59 -18.93 14.22 18.45
C ALA A 59 -17.71 14.24 19.40
N ALA A 60 -16.54 13.81 18.94
CA ALA A 60 -15.29 13.79 19.71
C ALA A 60 -14.74 15.20 20.01
N LEU A 61 -14.92 16.16 19.08
CA LEU A 61 -14.52 17.56 19.27
C LEU A 61 -15.50 18.34 20.16
N SER A 62 -16.78 17.97 20.14
CA SER A 62 -17.82 18.60 20.98
C SER A 62 -17.79 18.15 22.44
N SER A 63 -17.07 17.07 22.77
CA SER A 63 -16.76 16.74 24.17
C SER A 63 -15.52 17.51 24.61
N GLU A 64 -15.69 18.63 25.31
CA GLU A 64 -14.61 19.44 25.95
C GLU A 64 -13.85 18.70 27.08
N GLY A 65 -13.87 17.36 27.10
CA GLY A 65 -13.16 16.53 28.06
C GLY A 65 -12.16 15.63 27.35
N THR A 66 -10.99 15.45 27.96
CA THR A 66 -9.96 14.49 27.60
C THR A 66 -10.58 13.22 27.00
N ILE A 67 -10.18 12.85 25.78
CA ILE A 67 -10.72 11.72 24.99
C ILE A 67 -10.79 10.41 25.79
N GLU A 68 -9.98 10.29 26.86
CA GLU A 68 -9.98 9.21 27.84
C GLU A 68 -11.33 8.89 28.52
N LYS A 69 -12.34 9.77 28.47
CA LYS A 69 -13.66 9.52 29.11
C LYS A 69 -14.83 9.30 28.17
N VAL A 70 -14.65 9.37 26.85
CA VAL A 70 -15.74 9.07 25.92
C VAL A 70 -15.83 7.55 25.74
N SER A 71 -16.78 6.92 26.45
CA SER A 71 -17.14 5.52 26.23
C SER A 71 -17.81 5.37 24.86
N VAL A 72 -17.01 5.29 23.79
CA VAL A 72 -17.51 5.03 22.44
C VAL A 72 -17.79 3.53 22.28
N HIS A 73 -18.98 3.20 21.74
CA HIS A 73 -19.35 1.82 21.48
C HIS A 73 -18.39 1.17 20.45
N PRO A 74 -17.94 -0.09 20.65
CA PRO A 74 -16.98 -0.75 19.75
C PRO A 74 -17.39 -0.75 18.26
N ASP A 75 -18.69 -0.92 17.95
CA ASP A 75 -19.21 -0.80 16.58
C ASP A 75 -18.88 0.56 15.92
N THR A 76 -18.99 1.66 16.66
CA THR A 76 -18.69 3.00 16.16
C THR A 76 -17.20 3.14 15.91
N VAL A 77 -16.38 2.67 16.85
CA VAL A 77 -14.91 2.63 16.69
C VAL A 77 -14.52 1.84 15.44
N PHE A 78 -15.09 0.66 15.27
CA PHE A 78 -14.81 -0.18 14.11
C PHE A 78 -15.26 0.48 12.80
N ALA A 79 -16.40 1.18 12.79
CA ALA A 79 -16.84 1.93 11.62
C ALA A 79 -15.87 3.08 11.26
N ILE A 80 -15.34 3.82 12.25
CA ILE A 80 -14.33 4.86 12.04
C ILE A 80 -13.06 4.24 11.47
N LEU A 81 -12.59 3.14 12.07
CA LEU A 81 -11.40 2.41 11.65
C LEU A 81 -11.47 2.08 10.16
N ILE A 82 -12.51 1.34 9.79
CA ILE A 82 -12.74 0.89 8.43
C ILE A 82 -12.84 2.10 7.51
N SER A 83 -13.62 3.12 7.87
CA SER A 83 -13.76 4.34 7.07
C SER A 83 -12.41 5.05 6.84
N GLY A 84 -11.56 5.15 7.86
CA GLY A 84 -10.23 5.73 7.75
C GLY A 84 -9.33 4.94 6.80
N ILE A 85 -9.30 3.61 6.93
CA ILE A 85 -8.57 2.73 6.01
C ILE A 85 -9.06 2.92 4.57
N PHE A 86 -10.39 3.00 4.36
CA PHE A 86 -10.98 3.25 3.05
C PHE A 86 -10.57 4.59 2.45
N VAL A 87 -10.52 5.64 3.27
CA VAL A 87 -10.05 6.96 2.84
C VAL A 87 -8.58 6.88 2.41
N VAL A 88 -7.72 6.24 3.20
CA VAL A 88 -6.30 6.06 2.83
C VAL A 88 -6.17 5.24 1.54
N LEU A 89 -6.92 4.16 1.38
CA LEU A 89 -6.90 3.36 0.15
C LEU A 89 -7.37 4.13 -1.07
N PHE A 90 -8.46 4.88 -0.94
CA PHE A 90 -8.98 5.70 -2.02
C PHE A 90 -7.97 6.77 -2.43
N LEU A 91 -7.44 7.51 -1.45
CA LEU A 91 -6.47 8.58 -1.71
C LEU A 91 -5.15 8.03 -2.24
N SER A 92 -4.72 6.84 -1.81
CA SER A 92 -3.52 6.19 -2.32
C SER A 92 -3.56 5.93 -3.83
N ARG A 93 -4.76 5.92 -4.43
CA ARG A 93 -4.99 5.62 -5.86
C ARG A 93 -5.73 6.72 -6.61
N HIS A 94 -5.90 7.90 -6.02
CA HIS A 94 -6.75 8.91 -6.64
C HIS A 94 -6.22 9.31 -8.05
N PRO A 95 -7.10 9.53 -9.03
CA PRO A 95 -6.68 10.09 -10.31
C PRO A 95 -6.35 11.58 -10.16
N HIS A 96 -5.62 12.16 -11.13
CA HIS A 96 -5.48 13.61 -11.33
C HIS A 96 -4.83 14.40 -10.17
N LYS A 97 -3.93 13.80 -9.40
CA LYS A 97 -3.13 14.54 -8.40
C LYS A 97 -3.98 15.37 -7.41
N LEU A 98 -5.10 14.81 -6.92
CA LEU A 98 -6.00 15.48 -5.97
C LEU A 98 -5.27 16.06 -4.76
N MET A 99 -4.23 15.38 -4.28
CA MET A 99 -3.34 15.87 -3.24
C MET A 99 -1.91 15.39 -3.48
N PRO A 100 -0.91 16.14 -3.00
CA PRO A 100 0.47 15.65 -2.98
C PRO A 100 0.64 14.58 -1.90
N LEU A 101 1.67 13.74 -2.07
CA LEU A 101 2.05 12.75 -1.05
C LEU A 101 2.44 13.45 0.26
N LEU A 102 3.28 14.47 0.11
CA LEU A 102 3.88 15.28 1.16
C LEU A 102 3.83 16.74 0.74
N ALA A 103 3.63 17.61 1.73
CA ALA A 103 3.85 19.04 1.57
C ALA A 103 4.58 19.53 2.81
N PHE A 104 5.56 20.42 2.62
CA PHE A 104 6.34 20.97 3.71
C PHE A 104 5.80 22.37 4.07
N GLU A 105 5.97 22.81 5.32
CA GLU A 105 5.38 24.08 5.80
C GLU A 105 5.81 25.30 4.97
N GLU A 106 6.99 25.23 4.34
CA GLU A 106 7.51 26.23 3.39
C GLU A 106 6.56 26.47 2.20
N ASP A 107 5.73 25.48 1.84
CA ASP A 107 4.76 25.54 0.73
C ASP A 107 3.37 26.02 1.17
N GLY A 108 3.21 26.38 2.46
CA GLY A 108 1.95 26.79 3.08
C GLY A 108 1.11 25.62 3.63
N PRO A 109 0.06 25.89 4.43
CA PRO A 109 -0.80 24.86 5.00
C PRO A 109 -1.59 24.17 3.87
N SER A 110 -1.10 23.01 3.44
CA SER A 110 -1.73 22.22 2.40
C SER A 110 -2.05 20.83 2.91
N LEU A 111 -3.24 20.35 2.58
CA LEU A 111 -3.67 18.99 2.89
C LEU A 111 -2.86 18.01 2.03
N HIS A 112 -2.15 17.09 2.66
CA HIS A 112 -1.35 16.08 1.96
C HIS A 112 -1.63 14.67 2.51
N PHE A 113 -1.35 13.66 1.69
CA PHE A 113 -1.71 12.27 1.99
C PHE A 113 -1.10 11.76 3.30
N MET A 114 0.17 12.06 3.56
CA MET A 114 0.86 11.61 4.78
C MET A 114 0.23 12.13 6.08
N ALA A 115 -0.35 13.34 6.10
CA ALA A 115 -1.06 13.85 7.27
C ALA A 115 -2.35 13.06 7.53
N ILE A 116 -3.07 12.71 6.45
CA ILE A 116 -4.29 11.89 6.56
C ILE A 116 -3.94 10.48 7.04
N ALA A 117 -2.90 9.86 6.48
CA ALA A 117 -2.43 8.54 6.91
C ALA A 117 -2.02 8.54 8.38
N ARG A 118 -1.26 9.55 8.83
CA ARG A 118 -0.93 9.76 10.25
C ARG A 118 -2.19 9.85 11.10
N GLY A 119 -3.15 10.71 10.73
CA GLY A 119 -4.38 10.89 11.50
C GLY A 119 -5.22 9.61 11.63
N VAL A 120 -5.34 8.82 10.56
CA VAL A 120 -6.02 7.51 10.60
C VAL A 120 -5.27 6.56 11.51
N ARG A 121 -3.94 6.51 11.43
CA ARG A 121 -3.11 5.69 12.31
C ARG A 121 -3.22 6.08 13.78
N GLU A 122 -3.15 7.35 14.12
CA GLU A 122 -3.31 7.79 15.51
C GLU A 122 -4.70 7.43 16.05
N THR A 123 -5.73 7.52 15.19
CA THR A 123 -7.08 7.04 15.52
C THR A 123 -7.11 5.53 15.78
N ILE A 124 -6.39 4.74 14.98
CA ILE A 124 -6.22 3.29 15.17
C ILE A 124 -5.65 2.99 16.55
N ILE A 125 -4.56 3.67 16.92
CA ILE A 125 -3.83 3.41 18.17
C ILE A 125 -4.67 3.81 19.37
N LEU A 126 -5.29 4.99 19.30
CA LEU A 126 -6.15 5.52 20.35
C LEU A 126 -7.25 4.52 20.73
N TRP A 127 -7.85 3.86 19.74
CA TRP A 127 -8.98 2.95 19.96
C TRP A 127 -8.64 1.46 19.91
N ALA A 128 -7.35 1.12 19.75
CA ALA A 128 -6.88 -0.26 19.75
C ALA A 128 -7.36 -1.08 20.96
N PRO A 129 -7.32 -0.55 22.21
CA PRO A 129 -7.78 -1.30 23.37
C PRO A 129 -9.27 -1.67 23.30
N SER A 130 -10.12 -0.74 22.83
CA SER A 130 -11.57 -0.97 22.69
C SER A 130 -11.88 -2.04 21.64
N LEU A 131 -11.10 -2.09 20.55
CA LEU A 131 -11.26 -3.09 19.50
C LEU A 131 -10.78 -4.47 19.94
N TYR A 132 -9.65 -4.51 20.65
CA TYR A 132 -9.05 -5.76 21.13
C TYR A 132 -9.94 -6.48 22.15
N LEU A 133 -10.67 -5.74 22.99
CA LEU A 133 -11.60 -6.28 23.98
C LEU A 133 -13.01 -6.55 23.42
N SER A 134 -13.23 -6.35 22.12
CA SER A 134 -14.54 -6.48 21.49
C SER A 134 -14.64 -7.70 20.57
N GLN A 135 -15.83 -7.92 20.01
CA GLN A 135 -16.08 -8.91 18.96
C GLN A 135 -15.27 -8.69 17.67
N TYR A 136 -14.60 -7.54 17.52
CA TYR A 136 -13.80 -7.20 16.34
C TYR A 136 -12.32 -7.59 16.46
N GLN A 137 -11.89 -8.20 17.57
CA GLN A 137 -10.49 -8.54 17.83
C GLN A 137 -9.81 -9.26 16.65
N THR A 138 -10.46 -10.29 16.09
CA THR A 138 -9.90 -11.08 14.97
C THR A 138 -9.71 -10.22 13.72
N ILE A 139 -10.74 -9.46 13.35
CA ILE A 139 -10.71 -8.61 12.15
C ILE A 139 -9.68 -7.48 12.32
N TYR A 140 -9.60 -6.92 13.52
CA TYR A 140 -8.60 -5.92 13.88
C TYR A 140 -7.17 -6.48 13.76
N ALA A 141 -6.93 -7.67 14.32
CA ALA A 141 -5.64 -8.35 14.27
C ALA A 141 -5.23 -8.71 12.82
N GLU A 142 -6.18 -9.10 11.97
CA GLU A 142 -5.91 -9.43 10.56
C GLU A 142 -5.65 -8.17 9.71
N LEU A 143 -6.39 -7.10 9.95
CA LEU A 143 -6.26 -5.86 9.16
C LEU A 143 -5.00 -5.07 9.49
N LEU A 144 -4.53 -5.10 10.73
CA LEU A 144 -3.48 -4.19 11.21
C LEU A 144 -2.30 -4.91 11.89
N GLY A 145 -2.36 -6.25 11.94
CA GLY A 145 -1.50 -7.05 12.80
C GLY A 145 -1.92 -6.94 14.26
N THR A 146 -1.57 -7.92 15.08
CA THR A 146 -1.53 -7.69 16.53
C THR A 146 -0.57 -6.53 16.79
N THR A 147 -1.02 -5.53 17.55
CA THR A 147 -0.23 -4.37 18.00
C THR A 147 0.93 -4.74 18.92
N ALA A 148 1.30 -6.03 19.00
CA ALA A 148 2.58 -6.39 19.58
C ALA A 148 3.63 -5.64 18.75
N PRO A 149 4.39 -4.70 19.35
CA PRO A 149 5.57 -4.18 18.67
C PRO A 149 6.33 -5.43 18.23
N LEU A 150 6.69 -5.50 16.94
CA LEU A 150 7.65 -6.50 16.48
C LEU A 150 8.81 -6.40 17.47
N SER A 151 8.94 -7.40 18.34
CA SER A 151 9.91 -7.34 19.41
C SER A 151 11.25 -7.06 18.75
N ALA A 152 12.01 -6.10 19.27
CA ALA A 152 13.31 -5.68 18.73
C ALA A 152 14.37 -6.82 18.68
N GLY A 153 13.98 -8.06 18.97
CA GLY A 153 14.78 -9.27 18.90
C GLY A 153 14.27 -10.34 17.92
N ASP A 154 13.11 -10.17 17.27
CA ASP A 154 12.61 -11.09 16.21
C ASP A 154 13.12 -10.68 14.82
N HIS A 155 14.28 -10.02 14.80
CA HIS A 155 14.99 -9.62 13.60
C HIS A 155 15.79 -10.83 13.11
N ASN A 156 15.10 -11.83 12.57
CA ASN A 156 15.80 -12.76 11.69
C ASN A 156 16.22 -11.95 10.47
N ALA A 157 17.48 -11.48 10.48
CA ALA A 157 18.18 -10.94 9.32
C ALA A 157 18.09 -11.91 8.11
N ASP A 158 17.80 -13.18 8.39
CA ASP A 158 17.58 -14.26 7.43
C ASP A 158 16.30 -14.10 6.57
N ASN A 159 15.39 -13.17 6.88
CA ASN A 159 14.17 -12.96 6.11
C ASN A 159 14.01 -11.52 5.60
N ILE A 160 15.12 -10.91 5.19
CA ILE A 160 15.07 -9.61 4.50
C ILE A 160 14.85 -9.87 3.01
N ILE A 161 13.85 -9.20 2.44
CA ILE A 161 13.60 -9.26 1.00
C ILE A 161 14.83 -8.72 0.25
N PRO A 162 15.36 -9.44 -0.75
CA PRO A 162 16.63 -9.11 -1.40
C PRO A 162 16.71 -7.66 -1.90
N MET A 163 15.62 -7.13 -2.46
CA MET A 163 15.54 -5.74 -2.92
C MET A 163 15.73 -4.70 -1.80
N LEU A 164 15.32 -5.00 -0.56
CA LEU A 164 15.47 -4.11 0.59
C LEU A 164 16.80 -4.31 1.35
N ALA A 165 17.51 -5.41 1.11
CA ALA A 165 18.75 -5.74 1.81
C ALA A 165 19.80 -4.60 1.79
N PRO A 166 20.04 -3.89 0.67
CA PRO A 166 20.97 -2.77 0.66
C PRO A 166 20.57 -1.64 1.61
N MET A 167 19.27 -1.34 1.73
CA MET A 167 18.79 -0.31 2.65
C MET A 167 18.97 -0.70 4.11
N PHE A 168 18.80 -1.98 4.45
CA PHE A 168 19.09 -2.48 5.79
C PHE A 168 20.58 -2.36 6.12
N ALA A 169 21.47 -2.65 5.17
CA ALA A 169 22.91 -2.43 5.36
C ALA A 169 23.23 -0.93 5.54
N ASP A 170 22.57 -0.05 4.78
CA ASP A 170 22.76 1.40 4.90
C ASP A 170 22.24 1.98 6.23
N LEU A 171 21.37 1.28 6.97
CA LEU A 171 20.95 1.69 8.33
C LEU A 171 22.07 1.59 9.36
N ASP A 172 23.11 0.80 9.06
CA ASP A 172 24.31 0.68 9.89
C ASP A 172 25.35 1.76 9.61
N ASP A 173 25.04 2.70 8.72
CA ASP A 173 25.88 3.85 8.43
C ASP A 173 26.07 4.76 9.66
N ALA A 174 27.33 5.17 9.88
CA ALA A 174 27.74 6.02 10.99
C ALA A 174 27.09 7.41 10.97
N TYR A 175 26.56 7.85 9.82
CA TYR A 175 25.89 9.14 9.68
C TYR A 175 24.47 9.18 10.24
N ILE A 176 23.86 8.03 10.58
CA ILE A 176 22.51 7.98 11.16
C ILE A 176 22.59 8.15 12.68
N PRO A 177 21.98 9.22 13.26
CA PRO A 177 22.01 9.41 14.71
C PRO A 177 21.41 8.22 15.47
N PRO A 178 22.07 7.73 16.54
CA PRO A 178 21.58 6.60 17.33
C PRO A 178 20.17 6.80 17.89
N ALA A 179 19.76 8.04 18.13
CA ALA A 179 18.45 8.39 18.67
C ALA A 179 17.28 8.10 17.69
N ILE A 180 17.51 8.22 16.38
CA ILE A 180 16.47 8.04 15.36
C ILE A 180 16.54 6.68 14.67
N LYS A 181 17.70 6.00 14.78
CA LYS A 181 17.95 4.70 14.15
C LYS A 181 16.89 3.65 14.51
N PRO A 182 16.42 3.49 15.77
CA PRO A 182 15.38 2.52 16.10
C PRO A 182 14.08 2.75 15.34
N THR A 183 13.66 4.01 15.19
CA THR A 183 12.46 4.38 14.43
C THR A 183 12.60 4.01 12.95
N LEU A 184 13.74 4.32 12.33
CA LEU A 184 14.00 4.01 10.92
C LEU A 184 14.07 2.49 10.69
N GLN A 185 14.73 1.77 11.59
CA GLN A 185 14.85 0.32 11.56
C GLN A 185 13.47 -0.35 11.69
N GLN A 186 12.64 0.10 12.64
CA GLN A 186 11.29 -0.40 12.81
C GLN A 186 10.42 -0.11 11.58
N SER A 187 10.52 1.09 10.99
CA SER A 187 9.80 1.40 9.74
C SER A 187 10.21 0.49 8.59
N MET A 188 11.52 0.24 8.42
CA MET A 188 12.01 -0.70 7.40
C MET A 188 11.51 -2.12 7.62
N GLN A 189 11.43 -2.58 8.87
CA GLN A 189 10.90 -3.90 9.20
C GLN A 189 9.40 -4.00 8.90
N VAL A 190 8.62 -2.95 9.19
CA VAL A 190 7.21 -2.89 8.80
C VAL A 190 7.08 -3.02 7.28
N LEU A 191 7.88 -2.28 6.51
CA LEU A 191 7.87 -2.37 5.05
C LEU A 191 8.23 -3.77 4.55
N ASN A 192 9.29 -4.37 5.09
CA ASN A 192 9.72 -5.73 4.76
C ASN A 192 8.60 -6.76 5.04
N ALA A 193 7.98 -6.68 6.22
CA ALA A 193 6.86 -7.55 6.58
C ALA A 193 5.67 -7.37 5.61
N GLN A 194 5.33 -6.14 5.24
CA GLN A 194 4.21 -5.90 4.32
C GLN A 194 4.47 -6.44 2.91
N LEU A 195 5.72 -6.49 2.47
CA LEU A 195 6.07 -7.11 1.19
C LEU A 195 6.00 -8.66 1.26
N HIS A 196 6.37 -9.29 2.37
CA HIS A 196 6.11 -10.72 2.57
C HIS A 196 4.62 -11.02 2.60
N ASP A 197 3.85 -10.24 3.35
CA ASP A 197 2.38 -10.38 3.43
C ASP A 197 1.76 -10.23 2.03
N LEU A 198 2.25 -9.25 1.25
CA LEU A 198 1.83 -9.04 -0.13
C LEU A 198 2.15 -10.24 -1.05
N ALA A 199 3.34 -10.83 -0.93
CA ALA A 199 3.76 -12.00 -1.71
C ALA A 199 2.87 -13.22 -1.44
N GLN A 200 2.46 -13.40 -0.18
CA GLN A 200 1.61 -14.53 0.25
C GLN A 200 0.12 -14.31 -0.06
N VAL A 201 -0.43 -13.17 0.35
CA VAL A 201 -1.87 -12.87 0.28
C VAL A 201 -2.29 -12.40 -1.13
N ARG A 202 -1.33 -11.88 -1.92
CA ARG A 202 -1.54 -11.38 -3.29
C ARG A 202 -2.56 -10.25 -3.38
N LEU A 203 -2.80 -9.57 -2.27
CA LEU A 203 -3.68 -8.40 -2.20
C LEU A 203 -2.84 -7.15 -2.03
N ASN A 204 -3.00 -6.23 -2.97
CA ASN A 204 -2.36 -4.93 -2.92
C ASN A 204 -2.52 -4.23 -1.56
N LEU A 205 -3.67 -4.40 -0.90
CA LEU A 205 -3.99 -3.83 0.42
C LEU A 205 -2.84 -3.90 1.44
N GLU A 206 -2.07 -4.99 1.42
CA GLU A 206 -0.96 -5.23 2.35
C GLU A 206 0.11 -4.13 2.29
N LEU A 207 0.43 -3.58 1.11
CA LEU A 207 1.40 -2.49 1.03
C LEU A 207 0.89 -1.23 1.73
N THR A 208 -0.39 -0.87 1.58
CA THR A 208 -0.97 0.33 2.21
C THR A 208 -0.90 0.29 3.73
N LYS A 209 -0.95 -0.92 4.32
CA LYS A 209 -0.84 -1.10 5.77
C LYS A 209 0.49 -0.60 6.33
N PHE A 210 1.54 -0.46 5.52
CA PHE A 210 2.81 0.16 5.92
C PHE A 210 2.58 1.48 6.67
N LEU A 211 1.84 2.41 6.07
CA LEU A 211 1.57 3.72 6.66
C LEU A 211 0.68 3.66 7.91
N LEU A 212 -0.06 2.57 8.09
CA LEU A 212 -0.89 2.35 9.27
C LEU A 212 -0.12 1.66 10.41
N ARG A 213 1.09 1.15 10.15
CA ARG A 213 1.86 0.32 11.10
C ARG A 213 3.25 0.89 11.45
N VAL A 214 3.81 1.81 10.67
CA VAL A 214 5.06 2.53 11.02
C VAL A 214 4.95 3.23 12.38
N PRO A 215 6.04 3.61 13.07
CA PRO A 215 5.98 4.41 14.31
C PRO A 215 5.43 5.83 14.07
N SER A 216 4.91 6.50 15.11
CA SER A 216 4.44 7.89 14.99
C SER A 216 5.60 8.83 14.64
N GLU A 217 6.76 8.57 15.25
CA GLU A 217 8.00 9.31 15.12
C GLU A 217 8.53 9.28 13.70
N PHE A 218 8.21 8.23 12.92
CA PHE A 218 8.58 8.17 11.51
C PHE A 218 7.97 9.31 10.71
N PHE A 219 6.70 9.67 10.98
CA PHE A 219 6.07 10.81 10.32
C PHE A 219 6.78 12.11 10.66
N ASP A 220 7.18 12.29 11.92
CA ASP A 220 7.93 13.48 12.35
C ASP A 220 9.28 13.57 11.64
N LEU A 221 10.00 12.45 11.49
CA LEU A 221 11.25 12.41 10.72
C LEU A 221 11.03 12.78 9.25
N VAL A 222 9.95 12.29 8.63
CA VAL A 222 9.60 12.64 7.25
C VAL A 222 9.31 14.14 7.12
N PHE A 223 8.53 14.73 8.04
CA PHE A 223 8.21 16.16 8.02
C PHE A 223 9.43 17.05 8.33
N GLN A 224 10.37 16.56 9.14
CA GLN A 224 11.66 17.20 9.38
C GLN A 224 12.67 17.03 8.23
N LYS A 225 12.22 16.52 7.07
CA LYS A 225 13.05 16.25 5.89
C LYS A 225 14.26 15.36 6.21
N ASN A 226 14.15 14.46 7.19
CA ASN A 226 15.22 13.50 7.48
C ASN A 226 15.48 12.64 6.24
N PHE A 227 16.72 12.67 5.74
CA PHE A 227 17.05 12.10 4.43
C PHE A 227 16.69 10.62 4.34
N PHE A 228 17.02 9.83 5.36
CA PHE A 228 16.75 8.39 5.35
C PHE A 228 15.26 8.09 5.50
N ALA A 229 14.51 8.86 6.31
CA ALA A 229 13.05 8.70 6.39
C ALA A 229 12.36 9.02 5.05
N LEU A 230 12.81 10.07 4.35
CA LEU A 230 12.37 10.38 2.99
C LEU A 230 12.74 9.27 2.01
N ARG A 231 13.94 8.66 2.15
CA ARG A 231 14.35 7.51 1.34
C ARG A 231 13.43 6.30 1.53
N ILE A 232 12.98 6.02 2.76
CA ILE A 232 12.00 4.95 3.01
C ILE A 232 10.68 5.24 2.27
N MET A 233 10.20 6.49 2.32
CA MET A 233 9.03 6.91 1.56
C MET A 233 9.24 6.85 0.04
N PHE A 234 10.46 7.10 -0.42
CA PHE A 234 10.84 6.98 -1.83
C PHE A 234 10.72 5.53 -2.30
N VAL A 235 11.30 4.59 -1.55
CA VAL A 235 11.17 3.15 -1.85
C VAL A 235 9.73 2.68 -1.79
N PHE A 236 8.96 3.11 -0.79
CA PHE A 236 7.53 2.85 -0.71
C PHE A 236 6.75 3.38 -1.93
N SER A 237 7.13 4.55 -2.45
CA SER A 237 6.52 5.15 -3.64
C SER A 237 6.91 4.40 -4.92
N CYS A 238 8.16 3.96 -5.05
CA CYS A 238 8.59 3.08 -6.13
C CYS A 238 7.79 1.78 -6.13
N LEU A 239 7.68 1.12 -4.97
CA LEU A 239 6.87 -0.09 -4.79
C LEU A 239 5.41 0.15 -5.18
N SER A 240 4.86 1.30 -4.80
CA SER A 240 3.50 1.68 -5.19
C SER A 240 3.36 1.77 -6.72
N LEU A 241 4.34 2.31 -7.45
CA LEU A 241 4.30 2.28 -8.91
C LEU A 241 4.40 0.87 -9.49
N LEU A 242 5.37 0.07 -9.03
CA LEU A 242 5.60 -1.32 -9.48
C LEU A 242 4.37 -2.22 -9.29
N LEU A 243 3.61 -1.97 -8.22
CA LEU A 243 2.41 -2.72 -7.83
C LEU A 243 1.12 -2.09 -8.39
N GLU A 244 1.28 -1.12 -9.29
CA GLU A 244 0.20 -0.40 -9.96
C GLU A 244 -0.77 0.32 -8.99
N PHE A 245 -0.28 0.87 -7.88
CA PHE A 245 -1.05 1.64 -6.91
C PHE A 245 -1.48 3.03 -7.42
N TRP A 246 -1.98 3.09 -8.64
CA TRP A 246 -2.38 4.30 -9.31
C TRP A 246 -3.57 4.02 -10.24
N VAL A 247 -4.38 5.05 -10.49
CA VAL A 247 -5.42 5.01 -11.54
C VAL A 247 -4.89 5.61 -12.84
N SER A 248 -4.01 6.61 -12.74
CA SER A 248 -3.30 7.18 -13.87
C SER A 248 -1.79 7.04 -13.67
N GLU A 249 -1.16 6.26 -14.56
CA GLU A 249 0.28 5.96 -14.50
C GLU A 249 1.13 7.24 -14.50
N GLN A 250 0.74 8.22 -15.31
CA GLN A 250 1.50 9.47 -15.51
C GLN A 250 1.07 10.60 -14.59
N SER A 251 -0.06 10.46 -13.89
CA SER A 251 -0.67 11.53 -13.11
C SER A 251 -1.16 11.01 -11.76
N ASN A 252 -0.19 10.72 -10.89
CA ASN A 252 -0.41 10.29 -9.53
C ASN A 252 0.65 10.89 -8.59
N MET A 253 0.34 10.90 -7.28
CA MET A 253 1.19 11.52 -6.27
C MET A 253 2.53 10.79 -6.06
N TRP A 254 2.62 9.51 -6.42
CA TRP A 254 3.86 8.74 -6.28
C TRP A 254 4.90 9.24 -7.28
N VAL A 255 4.52 9.43 -8.54
CA VAL A 255 5.37 10.03 -9.58
C VAL A 255 5.89 11.39 -9.13
N ASP A 256 4.99 12.27 -8.66
CA ASP A 256 5.36 13.61 -8.22
C ASP A 256 6.37 13.56 -7.07
N TYR A 257 6.17 12.66 -6.12
CA TYR A 257 7.10 12.48 -5.01
C TYR A 257 8.45 11.91 -5.44
N LEU A 258 8.49 10.95 -6.36
CA LEU A 258 9.74 10.39 -6.87
C LEU A 258 10.57 11.45 -7.60
N GLU A 259 9.93 12.29 -8.40
CA GLU A 259 10.59 13.42 -9.07
C GLU A 259 11.10 14.44 -8.05
N TRP A 260 10.28 14.80 -7.06
CA TRP A 260 10.68 15.69 -5.97
C TRP A 260 11.87 15.14 -5.19
N PHE A 261 11.84 13.87 -4.78
CA PHE A 261 12.92 13.25 -4.01
C PHE A 261 14.21 13.18 -4.81
N ARG A 262 14.15 12.89 -6.11
CA ARG A 262 15.32 12.93 -6.99
C ARG A 262 15.95 14.32 -7.01
N GLN A 263 15.13 15.36 -7.16
CA GLN A 263 15.62 16.75 -7.15
C GLN A 263 16.23 17.12 -5.79
N TYR A 264 15.56 16.75 -4.69
CA TYR A 264 16.07 16.95 -3.33
C TYR A 264 17.42 16.26 -3.12
N ASN A 265 17.54 14.98 -3.49
CA ASN A 265 18.77 14.20 -3.41
C ASN A 265 19.92 14.87 -4.19
N PHE A 266 19.69 15.28 -5.43
CA PHE A 266 20.70 15.95 -6.26
C PHE A 266 21.06 17.33 -5.73
N THR A 267 20.13 18.02 -5.07
CA THR A 267 20.42 19.32 -4.44
C THR A 267 21.30 19.16 -3.21
N VAL A 268 21.13 18.07 -2.45
CA VAL A 268 21.88 17.82 -1.21
C VAL A 268 23.22 17.12 -1.48
N CYS A 269 23.30 16.25 -2.48
CA CYS A 269 24.44 15.34 -2.71
C CYS A 269 25.10 15.47 -4.08
N ASP A 270 24.64 16.37 -4.97
CA ASP A 270 25.07 16.55 -6.38
C ASP A 270 24.87 15.31 -7.30
N GLN A 271 24.50 14.17 -6.73
CA GLN A 271 24.24 12.90 -7.39
C GLN A 271 23.34 12.03 -6.50
N TRP A 272 23.01 10.82 -6.95
CA TRP A 272 22.35 9.84 -6.09
C TRP A 272 23.25 9.47 -4.90
N MET A 273 22.84 9.82 -3.68
CA MET A 273 23.55 9.41 -2.46
C MET A 273 23.75 7.89 -2.38
N TYR A 274 22.70 7.11 -2.69
CA TYR A 274 22.73 5.66 -2.70
C TYR A 274 22.53 5.13 -4.13
N PRO A 275 23.50 4.37 -4.70
CA PRO A 275 23.38 3.82 -6.06
C PRO A 275 22.16 2.92 -6.27
N HIS A 276 21.75 2.17 -5.24
CA HIS A 276 20.58 1.30 -5.29
C HIS A 276 19.27 2.07 -5.52
N ASP A 277 19.18 3.31 -5.01
CA ASP A 277 18.00 4.16 -5.19
C ASP A 277 17.85 4.58 -6.66
N ARG A 278 18.98 4.80 -7.36
CA ARG A 278 18.97 5.05 -8.81
C ARG A 278 18.42 3.85 -9.56
N THR A 279 18.90 2.64 -9.25
CA THR A 279 18.42 1.42 -9.90
C THR A 279 16.92 1.24 -9.69
N LEU A 280 16.44 1.42 -8.45
CA LEU A 280 15.01 1.31 -8.15
C LEU A 280 14.18 2.40 -8.86
N TYR A 281 14.69 3.63 -8.91
CA TYR A 281 14.09 4.72 -9.70
C TYR A 281 13.96 4.31 -11.16
N ASP A 282 15.03 3.80 -11.76
CA ASP A 282 15.04 3.42 -13.16
C ASP A 282 14.05 2.28 -13.43
N ILE A 283 13.99 1.26 -12.58
CA ILE A 283 13.00 0.16 -12.72
C ILE A 283 11.56 0.69 -12.65
N ALA A 284 11.24 1.47 -11.62
CA ALA A 284 9.87 1.89 -11.35
C ALA A 284 9.39 3.02 -12.27
N PHE A 285 10.28 3.95 -12.63
CA PHE A 285 9.93 5.19 -13.30
C PHE A 285 10.39 5.24 -14.77
N THR A 286 11.63 4.85 -15.04
CA THR A 286 12.22 4.92 -16.38
C THR A 286 11.74 3.77 -17.26
N TYR A 287 11.90 2.53 -16.80
CA TYR A 287 11.51 1.31 -17.50
C TYR A 287 10.05 0.95 -17.27
N ARG A 288 9.43 1.48 -16.20
CA ARG A 288 8.01 1.27 -15.87
C ARG A 288 7.66 -0.22 -15.78
N LEU A 289 8.49 -0.97 -15.05
CA LEU A 289 8.19 -2.36 -14.77
C LEU A 289 6.91 -2.43 -13.92
N HIS A 290 5.95 -3.24 -14.36
CA HIS A 290 4.69 -3.46 -13.64
C HIS A 290 4.55 -4.93 -13.28
N PHE A 291 4.18 -5.20 -12.04
CA PHE A 291 3.80 -6.54 -11.58
C PHE A 291 2.27 -6.65 -11.57
N PRO A 292 1.66 -7.35 -12.53
CA PRO A 292 0.22 -7.58 -12.50
C PRO A 292 -0.16 -8.45 -11.28
N LEU A 293 -1.42 -8.34 -10.85
CA LEU A 293 -1.93 -9.07 -9.68
C LEU A 293 -1.59 -10.57 -9.78
N GLY A 294 -1.07 -11.13 -8.69
CA GLY A 294 -0.66 -12.53 -8.60
C GLY A 294 0.84 -12.78 -8.82
N HIS A 295 1.59 -11.80 -9.32
CA HIS A 295 3.02 -11.92 -9.61
C HIS A 295 3.91 -11.27 -8.53
N TYR A 296 3.33 -10.92 -7.37
CA TYR A 296 4.05 -10.24 -6.28
C TYR A 296 5.12 -11.09 -5.60
N HIS A 297 5.04 -12.42 -5.75
CA HIS A 297 6.06 -13.34 -5.24
C HIS A 297 7.45 -13.08 -5.86
N HIS A 298 7.53 -12.50 -7.05
CA HIS A 298 8.82 -12.11 -7.64
C HIS A 298 9.54 -11.04 -6.82
N LEU A 299 8.82 -10.16 -6.13
CA LEU A 299 9.43 -9.13 -5.28
C LEU A 299 10.14 -9.74 -4.06
N GLU A 300 9.70 -10.91 -3.59
CA GLU A 300 10.32 -11.62 -2.48
C GLU A 300 11.60 -12.37 -2.90
N LEU A 301 11.68 -12.78 -4.17
CA LEU A 301 12.75 -13.63 -4.69
C LEU A 301 13.84 -12.87 -5.42
N MET A 302 13.53 -11.70 -5.98
CA MET A 302 14.43 -10.98 -6.86
C MET A 302 15.18 -9.85 -6.16
N ASP A 303 16.47 -9.75 -6.45
CA ASP A 303 17.26 -8.55 -6.12
C ASP A 303 17.03 -7.42 -7.15
N LEU A 304 17.56 -6.23 -6.85
CA LEU A 304 17.43 -5.06 -7.74
C LEU A 304 18.05 -5.27 -9.14
N ASN A 305 19.13 -6.05 -9.25
CA ASN A 305 19.78 -6.28 -10.55
C ASN A 305 18.94 -7.23 -11.42
N GLN A 306 18.34 -8.25 -10.81
CA GLN A 306 17.41 -9.16 -11.48
C GLN A 306 16.16 -8.42 -11.94
N LEU A 307 15.60 -7.56 -11.08
CA LEU A 307 14.48 -6.68 -11.44
C LEU A 307 14.85 -5.72 -12.58
N LEU A 308 16.06 -5.16 -12.57
CA LEU A 308 16.56 -4.29 -13.64
C LEU A 308 16.72 -5.05 -14.96
N GLN A 309 17.27 -6.26 -14.94
CA GLN A 309 17.36 -7.10 -16.14
C GLN A 309 15.98 -7.41 -16.71
N LEU A 310 15.01 -7.72 -15.83
CA LEU A 310 13.63 -7.94 -16.24
C LEU A 310 13.04 -6.68 -16.89
N ALA A 311 13.25 -5.51 -16.27
CA ALA A 311 12.77 -4.22 -16.76
C ALA A 311 13.37 -3.81 -18.12
N MET A 312 14.66 -4.10 -18.34
CA MET A 312 15.33 -3.85 -19.62
C MET A 312 14.89 -4.84 -20.71
N GLY A 313 14.51 -6.07 -20.34
CA GLY A 313 14.01 -7.09 -21.25
C GLY A 313 12.54 -6.92 -21.64
N SER A 314 11.74 -6.26 -20.79
CA SER A 314 10.36 -5.89 -21.10
C SER A 314 10.32 -4.69 -22.05
N THR A 315 9.81 -4.88 -23.26
CA THR A 315 9.45 -3.75 -24.13
C THR A 315 8.27 -2.99 -23.52
N PRO A 316 8.19 -1.65 -23.66
CA PRO A 316 7.19 -0.79 -22.98
C PRO A 316 5.72 -1.04 -23.38
N ALA A 317 5.45 -2.07 -24.20
CA ALA A 317 4.11 -2.47 -24.62
C ALA A 317 3.67 -3.84 -24.05
N THR A 318 4.49 -4.52 -23.26
CA THR A 318 4.18 -5.89 -22.80
C THR A 318 4.27 -5.96 -21.28
N SER A 319 3.12 -6.10 -20.60
CA SER A 319 3.09 -6.56 -19.20
C SER A 319 3.84 -7.88 -19.12
N VAL A 320 4.77 -8.02 -18.19
CA VAL A 320 5.53 -9.25 -18.04
C VAL A 320 4.59 -10.36 -17.56
N ALA A 321 4.10 -11.19 -18.48
CA ALA A 321 3.64 -12.52 -18.15
C ALA A 321 4.90 -13.37 -18.01
N VAL A 322 5.46 -13.43 -16.80
CA VAL A 322 6.54 -14.38 -16.50
C VAL A 322 5.93 -15.77 -16.65
N VAL A 323 6.47 -16.54 -17.59
CA VAL A 323 6.09 -17.94 -17.80
C VAL A 323 6.42 -18.70 -16.51
N ASP A 324 5.39 -19.26 -15.88
CA ASP A 324 5.49 -20.09 -14.69
C ASP A 324 6.35 -21.34 -15.01
N PRO A 325 7.53 -21.51 -14.40
CA PRO A 325 8.35 -22.70 -14.60
C PRO A 325 7.78 -23.83 -13.73
N GLY A 326 6.60 -24.32 -14.08
CA GLY A 326 5.89 -25.31 -13.26
C GLY A 326 4.76 -26.10 -13.92
N SER A 327 4.32 -25.78 -15.13
CA SER A 327 3.24 -26.54 -15.79
C SER A 327 3.77 -27.46 -16.90
N ASP A 328 4.64 -28.39 -16.54
CA ASP A 328 4.79 -29.65 -17.28
C ASP A 328 3.83 -30.67 -16.66
N ILE A 329 2.61 -30.78 -17.21
CA ILE A 329 1.81 -31.99 -17.11
C ILE A 329 1.20 -32.30 -18.48
N ALA A 330 1.78 -33.35 -19.07
CA ALA A 330 1.18 -34.36 -19.93
C ALA A 330 0.58 -33.93 -21.28
N SER A 331 1.35 -34.27 -22.31
CA SER A 331 0.84 -34.82 -23.57
C SER A 331 -0.29 -35.82 -23.35
N GLU A 332 -1.44 -35.58 -23.96
CA GLU A 332 -2.31 -36.66 -24.42
C GLU A 332 -2.82 -36.32 -25.82
N ALA A 333 -2.14 -36.90 -26.80
CA ALA A 333 -2.61 -36.99 -28.16
C ALA A 333 -3.86 -37.86 -28.19
N THR A 334 -5.02 -37.26 -28.48
CA THR A 334 -6.21 -38.01 -28.87
C THR A 334 -6.19 -38.17 -30.38
N VAL A 335 -5.81 -39.38 -30.78
CA VAL A 335 -5.91 -39.93 -32.13
C VAL A 335 -7.39 -40.09 -32.50
N GLU A 336 -7.82 -39.47 -33.60
CA GLU A 336 -9.08 -39.77 -34.27
C GLU A 336 -9.09 -41.22 -34.76
N PRO A 337 -10.16 -42.01 -34.52
CA PRO A 337 -10.43 -43.18 -35.33
C PRO A 337 -11.35 -42.80 -36.49
N ALA A 338 -10.78 -42.84 -37.70
CA ALA A 338 -11.54 -43.03 -38.92
C ALA A 338 -12.18 -44.42 -38.92
N ALA A 339 -13.50 -44.49 -39.02
CA ALA A 339 -14.21 -45.68 -39.44
C ALA A 339 -15.35 -45.29 -40.38
N SER A 340 -15.04 -45.33 -41.66
CA SER A 340 -16.01 -45.51 -42.73
C SER A 340 -16.61 -46.91 -42.65
N PHE A 341 -17.93 -47.01 -42.54
CA PHE A 341 -18.68 -48.17 -42.99
C PHE A 341 -19.89 -47.67 -43.78
N ALA A 342 -19.94 -48.02 -45.06
CA ALA A 342 -21.16 -48.07 -45.84
C ALA A 342 -21.00 -49.26 -46.80
N GLY A 343 -21.71 -50.36 -46.52
CA GLY A 343 -21.64 -51.60 -47.31
C GLY A 343 -20.64 -52.60 -46.79
#